data_AF-A0A0B7JQT9-F1
#
_entry.id   AF-A0A0B7JQT9-F1
#
_cell.length_a   1.000
_cell.length_b   1.000
_cell.length_c   1.000
_cell.angle_alpha   90.00
_cell.angle_beta   90.00
_cell.angle_gamma   90.00
#
_symmetry.space_group_name_H-M   'P 1'
#
loop_
_entity.id
_entity.type
_entity.pdbx_description
1 polymer ?
#
loop_
_entity_poly.entity_id
_entity_poly.type
_entity_poly.pdbx_seq_one_letter_code
_entity_poly.pdbx_strand_id
1 'polypeptide(L)'
;MAVATKSDAIPEGMEGFVVGLIGMGDMGKLYAERLSAAGWREEMYDSLVEEYSSNAVTHAAFLSMGKAWHANKQFPWELSRYVGGIENVKINTMLRIYSQKWHVYAGLAIMNPEAKKQIAQYARSVTDLYKLMLEGDLDGLRERILAAREKVFGPSFTWGSRPLVRPEVLTSFSLGTPNPDAELKPNNHLSLLATVDCWAALGIVPYEHMICSTPLFRLRLGVTEYLFADKDMLEQTLRTAVSDLTYRSDDLEFTFAARGWAECVEIGHFETYEKRFKSTQEFFQPRFEEAKIVGNQMMKKVMETETDEKP
;
A
#
# COMPACT_ATOMS: atom_id res chain seq x y z
N MET A 1 28.19 -9.54 51.42
CA MET A 1 28.53 -8.25 50.79
C MET A 1 27.63 -8.04 49.59
N ALA A 2 27.02 -6.86 49.51
CA ALA A 2 25.82 -6.57 48.74
C ALA A 2 26.00 -6.69 47.21
N VAL A 3 24.98 -7.28 46.57
CA VAL A 3 24.70 -7.19 45.14
C VAL A 3 24.29 -5.75 44.85
N ALA A 4 25.03 -5.07 43.97
CA ALA A 4 24.65 -3.74 43.50
C ALA A 4 23.42 -3.85 42.59
N THR A 5 22.26 -3.50 43.12
CA THR A 5 21.06 -3.16 42.34
C THR A 5 21.35 -1.90 41.55
N LYS A 6 21.60 -2.01 40.24
CA LYS A 6 21.48 -0.85 39.34
C LYS A 6 20.00 -0.47 39.35
N SER A 7 19.71 0.76 39.75
CA SER A 7 18.36 1.32 39.68
C SER A 7 17.94 1.41 38.22
N ASP A 8 16.85 0.74 37.87
CA ASP A 8 16.12 0.84 36.60
C ASP A 8 15.38 2.19 36.49
N ALA A 9 16.08 3.29 36.71
CA ALA A 9 15.53 4.63 36.64
C ALA A 9 15.92 5.28 35.31
N ILE A 10 14.95 5.96 34.68
CA ILE A 10 15.16 6.78 33.48
C ILE A 10 16.31 7.77 33.77
N PRO A 11 17.35 7.87 32.91
CA PRO A 11 18.45 8.80 33.12
C PRO A 11 17.98 10.25 33.28
N GLU A 12 18.61 10.98 34.20
CA GLU A 12 18.32 12.40 34.48
C GLU A 12 18.43 13.22 33.18
N GLY A 13 17.36 13.96 32.83
CA GLY A 13 17.27 14.73 31.58
C GLY A 13 16.65 14.00 30.37
N MET A 14 16.23 12.73 30.51
CA MET A 14 15.50 11.98 29.46
C MET A 14 13.99 11.82 29.74
N GLU A 15 13.43 12.59 30.68
CA GLU A 15 12.04 12.51 31.12
C GLU A 15 11.00 12.76 30.00
N GLY A 16 11.42 13.40 28.90
CA GLY A 16 10.60 13.63 27.69
C GLY A 16 11.17 13.01 26.41
N PHE A 17 12.15 12.09 26.51
CA PHE A 17 12.71 11.41 25.34
C PHE A 17 11.72 10.37 24.81
N VAL A 18 11.50 10.32 23.51
CA VAL A 18 10.56 9.38 22.87
C VAL A 18 11.34 8.40 22.00
N VAL A 19 11.17 7.11 22.28
CA VAL A 19 11.75 6.02 21.48
C VAL A 19 10.66 5.38 20.63
N GLY A 20 10.70 5.60 19.32
CA GLY A 20 9.85 4.88 18.38
C GLY A 20 10.43 3.51 18.05
N LEU A 21 9.80 2.43 18.51
CA LEU A 21 10.12 1.07 18.07
C LEU A 21 9.23 0.70 16.88
N ILE A 22 9.84 0.42 15.72
CA ILE A 22 9.13 -0.01 14.52
C ILE A 22 9.58 -1.42 14.15
N GLY A 23 8.67 -2.40 14.31
CA GLY A 23 8.86 -3.79 13.93
C GLY A 23 8.27 -4.76 14.97
N MET A 24 7.34 -5.62 14.56
CA MET A 24 6.63 -6.56 15.46
C MET A 24 7.26 -7.96 15.55
N GLY A 25 8.52 -8.11 15.14
CA GLY A 25 9.26 -9.38 15.27
C GLY A 25 9.87 -9.57 16.66
N ASP A 26 10.51 -10.73 16.89
CA ASP A 26 11.13 -11.07 18.18
C ASP A 26 12.09 -9.99 18.71
N MET A 27 12.81 -9.32 17.81
CA MET A 27 13.70 -8.22 18.16
C MET A 27 12.94 -6.98 18.64
N GLY A 28 11.79 -6.66 18.03
CA GLY A 28 10.97 -5.52 18.45
C GLY A 28 10.34 -5.75 19.82
N LYS A 29 9.86 -6.97 20.08
CA LYS A 29 9.39 -7.40 21.41
C LYS A 29 10.50 -7.34 22.45
N LEU A 30 11.69 -7.85 22.13
CA LEU A 30 12.86 -7.77 23.02
C LEU A 30 13.19 -6.31 23.40
N TYR A 31 13.16 -5.39 22.43
CA TYR A 31 13.40 -3.98 22.71
C TYR A 31 12.27 -3.34 23.51
N ALA A 32 11.01 -3.65 23.21
CA ALA A 32 9.86 -3.14 23.96
C ALA A 32 9.88 -3.62 25.42
N GLU A 33 10.11 -4.91 25.65
CA GLU A 33 10.24 -5.50 26.99
C GLU A 33 11.40 -4.88 27.77
N ARG A 34 12.55 -4.64 27.13
CA ARG A 34 13.70 -4.01 27.79
C ARG A 34 13.49 -2.53 28.11
N LEU A 35 12.81 -1.78 27.24
CA LEU A 35 12.49 -0.38 27.49
C LEU A 35 11.43 -0.25 28.58
N SER A 36 10.39 -1.11 28.56
CA SER A 36 9.37 -1.20 29.59
C SER A 36 9.97 -1.56 30.96
N ALA A 37 10.87 -2.56 31.02
CA ALA A 37 11.60 -2.92 32.23
C ALA A 37 12.49 -1.78 32.77
N ALA A 38 12.95 -0.88 31.90
CA ALA A 38 13.71 0.32 32.27
C ALA A 38 12.81 1.54 32.64
N GLY A 39 11.50 1.33 32.79
CA GLY A 39 10.55 2.35 33.24
C GLY A 39 9.98 3.25 32.14
N TRP A 40 10.26 2.97 30.87
CA TRP A 40 9.76 3.77 29.74
C TRP A 40 8.31 3.41 29.43
N ARG A 41 7.45 4.43 29.25
CA ARG A 41 6.03 4.24 28.97
C ARG A 41 5.78 4.02 27.47
N GLU A 42 4.95 3.04 27.14
CA GLU A 42 4.41 2.86 25.80
C GLU A 42 3.33 3.93 25.55
N GLU A 43 3.73 5.04 24.94
CA GLU A 43 2.79 6.04 24.43
C GLU A 43 2.57 5.75 22.93
N MET A 44 1.31 5.81 22.46
CA MET A 44 0.89 5.63 21.05
C MET A 44 0.75 4.19 20.51
N TYR A 45 0.81 3.13 21.34
CA TYR A 45 0.70 1.73 20.85
C TYR A 45 -0.55 1.49 19.99
N ASP A 46 -1.76 1.79 20.50
CA ASP A 46 -3.01 1.52 19.79
C ASP A 46 -3.11 2.32 18.48
N SER A 47 -2.74 3.61 18.51
CA SER A 47 -2.71 4.45 17.30
C SER A 47 -1.69 3.98 16.26
N LEU A 48 -0.53 3.49 16.70
CA LEU A 48 0.49 2.94 15.81
C LEU A 48 0.02 1.60 15.23
N VAL A 49 -0.58 0.73 16.04
CA VAL A 49 -1.17 -0.53 15.57
C VAL A 49 -2.21 -0.25 14.49
N GLU A 50 -3.11 0.70 14.71
CA GLU A 50 -4.14 1.06 13.75
C GLU A 50 -3.56 1.67 12.45
N GLU A 51 -2.59 2.58 12.55
CA GLU A 51 -1.91 3.19 11.39
C GLU A 51 -1.07 2.18 10.58
N TYR A 52 -0.30 1.31 11.26
CA TYR A 52 0.44 0.23 10.58
C TYR A 52 -0.50 -0.82 9.99
N SER A 53 -1.71 -0.99 10.56
CA SER A 53 -2.74 -1.84 9.97
C SER A 53 -3.29 -1.23 8.68
N SER A 54 -3.54 0.09 8.63
CA SER A 54 -3.96 0.79 7.41
C SER A 54 -2.96 0.60 6.24
N ASN A 55 -1.66 0.53 6.55
CA ASN A 55 -0.62 0.19 5.58
C ASN A 55 -0.69 -1.27 5.07
N ALA A 56 -1.32 -2.19 5.81
CA ALA A 56 -1.39 -3.61 5.48
C ALA A 56 -2.23 -3.87 4.22
N VAL A 57 -3.38 -3.19 4.06
CA VAL A 57 -4.20 -3.23 2.82
C VAL A 57 -3.33 -2.84 1.62
N THR A 58 -2.59 -1.77 1.79
CA THR A 58 -1.73 -1.22 0.74
C THR A 58 -0.61 -2.19 0.38
N HIS A 59 0.06 -2.79 1.37
CA HIS A 59 1.06 -3.83 1.11
C HIS A 59 0.46 -5.07 0.43
N ALA A 60 -0.72 -5.52 0.86
CA ALA A 60 -1.41 -6.64 0.23
C ALA A 60 -1.73 -6.34 -1.23
N ALA A 61 -2.15 -5.12 -1.57
CA ALA A 61 -2.36 -4.70 -2.95
C ALA A 61 -1.09 -4.87 -3.80
N PHE A 62 0.03 -4.28 -3.38
CA PHE A 62 1.28 -4.31 -4.18
C PHE A 62 1.97 -5.68 -4.22
N LEU A 63 1.89 -6.45 -3.14
CA LEU A 63 2.33 -7.84 -3.13
C LEU A 63 1.47 -8.71 -4.05
N SER A 64 0.18 -8.39 -4.19
CA SER A 64 -0.71 -9.08 -5.12
C SER A 64 -0.38 -8.73 -6.57
N MET A 65 -0.09 -7.45 -6.86
CA MET A 65 0.36 -7.01 -8.20
C MET A 65 1.63 -7.73 -8.63
N GLY A 66 2.67 -7.72 -7.79
CA GLY A 66 3.92 -8.38 -8.13
C GLY A 66 3.75 -9.88 -8.36
N LYS A 67 2.92 -10.54 -7.53
CA LYS A 67 2.65 -11.97 -7.71
C LYS A 67 1.86 -12.26 -9.00
N ALA A 68 0.91 -11.41 -9.38
CA ALA A 68 0.15 -11.53 -10.62
C ALA A 68 1.05 -11.36 -11.86
N TRP A 69 1.89 -10.32 -11.88
CA TRP A 69 2.85 -10.11 -12.97
C TRP A 69 3.89 -11.23 -13.07
N HIS A 70 4.35 -11.76 -11.93
CA HIS A 70 5.21 -12.94 -11.92
C HIS A 70 4.49 -14.19 -12.46
N ALA A 71 3.22 -14.43 -12.08
CA ALA A 71 2.44 -15.55 -12.62
C ALA A 71 2.30 -15.46 -14.15
N ASN A 72 2.07 -14.26 -14.67
CA ASN A 72 2.03 -13.98 -16.11
C ASN A 72 3.40 -13.85 -16.77
N LYS A 73 4.50 -13.97 -16.02
CA LYS A 73 5.90 -13.83 -16.49
C LYS A 73 6.13 -12.54 -17.29
N GLN A 74 5.56 -11.44 -16.82
CA GLN A 74 5.60 -10.15 -17.52
C GLN A 74 6.20 -9.04 -16.65
N PHE A 75 6.83 -8.08 -17.31
CA PHE A 75 7.26 -6.82 -16.71
C PHE A 75 6.30 -5.73 -17.20
N PRO A 76 5.47 -5.13 -16.33
CA PRO A 76 4.40 -4.22 -16.77
C PRO A 76 4.91 -3.01 -17.55
N TRP A 77 6.09 -2.49 -17.22
CA TRP A 77 6.73 -1.36 -17.94
C TRP A 77 7.29 -1.73 -19.32
N GLU A 78 7.42 -3.02 -19.65
CA GLU A 78 7.77 -3.47 -21.00
C GLU A 78 6.53 -3.59 -21.91
N LEU A 79 5.33 -3.38 -21.34
CA LEU A 79 4.07 -3.49 -22.05
C LEU A 79 3.50 -2.10 -22.35
N SER A 80 2.91 -1.94 -23.54
CA SER A 80 2.29 -0.68 -23.97
C SER A 80 1.00 -0.30 -23.21
N ARG A 81 0.51 -1.16 -22.32
CA ARG A 81 -0.76 -0.98 -21.59
C ARG A 81 -0.63 -0.45 -20.16
N TYR A 82 0.58 -0.43 -19.58
CA TYR A 82 0.81 0.12 -18.23
C TYR A 82 1.58 1.43 -18.33
N VAL A 83 0.93 2.43 -18.94
CA VAL A 83 1.50 3.76 -19.19
C VAL A 83 0.70 4.79 -18.41
N GLY A 84 1.40 5.71 -17.74
CA GLY A 84 0.78 6.83 -17.03
C GLY A 84 1.21 6.94 -15.57
N GLY A 85 0.88 8.06 -14.96
CA GLY A 85 1.42 8.40 -13.64
C GLY A 85 0.95 7.47 -12.50
N ILE A 86 -0.30 7.02 -12.56
CA ILE A 86 -0.83 6.04 -11.60
C ILE A 86 -0.07 4.72 -11.70
N GLU A 87 0.17 4.22 -12.91
CA GLU A 87 0.85 2.95 -13.14
C GLU A 87 2.32 3.02 -12.72
N ASN A 88 2.97 4.14 -13.01
CA ASN A 88 4.33 4.44 -12.57
C ASN A 88 4.47 4.36 -11.04
N VAL A 89 3.57 4.98 -10.29
CA VAL A 89 3.61 4.90 -8.81
C VAL A 89 3.41 3.45 -8.35
N LYS A 90 2.48 2.71 -8.95
CA LYS A 90 2.21 1.32 -8.58
C LYS A 90 3.42 0.42 -8.82
N ILE A 91 4.02 0.51 -9.99
CA ILE A 91 5.19 -0.26 -10.39
C ILE A 91 6.37 0.04 -9.46
N ASN A 92 6.70 1.33 -9.26
CA ASN A 92 7.82 1.73 -8.40
C ASN A 92 7.60 1.30 -6.94
N THR A 93 6.37 1.40 -6.44
CA THR A 93 6.02 0.95 -5.08
C THR A 93 6.17 -0.56 -4.94
N MET A 94 5.67 -1.34 -5.91
CA MET A 94 5.80 -2.79 -5.94
C MET A 94 7.28 -3.21 -5.94
N LEU A 95 8.09 -2.65 -6.85
CA LEU A 95 9.52 -2.96 -6.93
C LEU A 95 10.24 -2.61 -5.65
N ARG A 96 9.89 -1.47 -5.03
CA ARG A 96 10.45 -1.09 -3.74
C ARG A 96 10.11 -2.11 -2.66
N ILE A 97 8.88 -2.59 -2.57
CA ILE A 97 8.49 -3.62 -1.59
C ILE A 97 9.29 -4.90 -1.80
N TYR A 98 9.36 -5.40 -3.04
CA TYR A 98 10.11 -6.63 -3.34
C TYR A 98 11.64 -6.45 -3.24
N SER A 99 12.17 -5.23 -3.26
CA SER A 99 13.60 -4.97 -2.99
C SER A 99 13.98 -5.08 -1.50
N GLN A 100 12.99 -5.15 -0.60
CA GLN A 100 13.21 -5.24 0.85
C GLN A 100 13.15 -6.68 1.36
N LYS A 101 13.45 -6.86 2.66
CA LYS A 101 13.41 -8.17 3.32
C LYS A 101 11.97 -8.57 3.66
N TRP A 102 11.59 -9.79 3.25
CA TRP A 102 10.24 -10.33 3.42
C TRP A 102 9.73 -10.30 4.87
N HIS A 103 10.61 -10.52 5.85
CA HIS A 103 10.23 -10.65 7.27
C HIS A 103 9.66 -9.36 7.88
N VAL A 104 9.97 -8.19 7.29
CA VAL A 104 9.38 -6.91 7.71
C VAL A 104 7.87 -6.90 7.43
N TYR A 105 7.48 -7.35 6.24
CA TYR A 105 6.08 -7.41 5.82
C TYR A 105 5.34 -8.58 6.48
N ALA A 106 5.99 -9.74 6.59
CA ALA A 106 5.41 -10.91 7.27
C ALA A 106 5.13 -10.61 8.75
N GLY A 107 6.07 -9.98 9.46
CA GLY A 107 5.89 -9.58 10.85
C GLY A 107 4.71 -8.64 11.02
N LEU A 108 4.61 -7.59 10.19
CA LEU A 108 3.49 -6.65 10.22
C LEU A 108 2.14 -7.31 9.89
N ALA A 109 2.10 -8.23 8.92
CA ALA A 109 0.85 -8.83 8.48
C ALA A 109 0.36 -9.96 9.41
N ILE A 110 1.27 -10.83 9.86
CA ILE A 110 0.92 -12.05 10.63
C ILE A 110 0.76 -11.74 12.13
N MET A 111 1.58 -10.85 12.68
CA MET A 111 1.57 -10.59 14.13
C MET A 111 0.52 -9.57 14.57
N ASN A 112 -0.06 -8.82 13.63
CA ASN A 112 -1.05 -7.80 13.88
C ASN A 112 -2.46 -8.31 13.53
N PRO A 113 -3.34 -8.56 14.53
CA PRO A 113 -4.70 -9.04 14.28
C PRO A 113 -5.53 -8.09 13.42
N GLU A 114 -5.32 -6.78 13.52
CA GLU A 114 -6.06 -5.80 12.73
C GLU A 114 -5.58 -5.80 11.27
N ALA A 115 -4.28 -5.94 11.03
CA ALA A 115 -3.73 -6.19 9.70
C ALA A 115 -4.33 -7.45 9.06
N LYS A 116 -4.51 -8.54 9.81
CA LYS A 116 -5.16 -9.76 9.29
C LYS A 116 -6.59 -9.49 8.79
N LYS A 117 -7.40 -8.79 9.60
CA LYS A 117 -8.78 -8.42 9.20
C LYS A 117 -8.78 -7.56 7.95
N GLN A 118 -7.89 -6.57 7.89
CA GLN A 118 -7.76 -5.67 6.75
C GLN A 118 -7.35 -6.41 5.47
N ILE A 119 -6.34 -7.29 5.54
CA ILE A 119 -5.90 -8.09 4.38
C ILE A 119 -6.99 -9.07 3.93
N ALA A 120 -7.69 -9.71 4.87
CA ALA A 120 -8.80 -10.61 4.56
C ALA A 120 -9.98 -9.86 3.90
N GLN A 121 -10.31 -8.67 4.39
CA GLN A 121 -11.34 -7.82 3.78
C GLN A 121 -10.89 -7.32 2.40
N TYR A 122 -9.64 -6.93 2.23
CA TYR A 122 -9.11 -6.52 0.94
C TYR A 122 -9.27 -7.63 -0.11
N ALA A 123 -8.91 -8.86 0.22
CA ALA A 123 -9.09 -10.00 -0.68
C ALA A 123 -10.57 -10.25 -1.05
N ARG A 124 -11.50 -10.03 -0.10
CA ARG A 124 -12.95 -10.07 -0.38
C ARG A 124 -13.37 -8.95 -1.33
N SER A 125 -12.96 -7.71 -1.06
CA SER A 125 -13.24 -6.54 -1.91
C SER A 125 -12.71 -6.73 -3.33
N VAL A 126 -11.48 -7.21 -3.52
CA VAL A 126 -10.94 -7.54 -4.85
C VAL A 126 -11.81 -8.59 -5.54
N THR A 127 -12.16 -9.66 -4.83
CA THR A 127 -12.95 -10.77 -5.39
C THR A 127 -14.35 -10.33 -5.80
N ASP A 128 -15.03 -9.56 -4.97
CA ASP A 128 -16.40 -9.11 -5.24
C ASP A 128 -16.46 -8.12 -6.40
N LEU A 129 -15.53 -7.15 -6.44
CA LEU A 129 -15.45 -6.20 -7.55
C LEU A 129 -15.11 -6.91 -8.86
N TYR A 130 -14.20 -7.88 -8.83
CA TYR A 130 -13.86 -8.67 -10.01
C TYR A 130 -15.04 -9.50 -10.53
N LYS A 131 -15.91 -10.01 -9.65
CA LYS A 131 -17.15 -10.69 -10.06
C LYS A 131 -18.12 -9.75 -10.77
N LEU A 132 -18.34 -8.55 -10.25
CA LEU A 132 -19.17 -7.53 -10.92
C LEU A 132 -18.61 -7.19 -12.31
N MET A 133 -17.28 -7.04 -12.41
CA MET A 133 -16.61 -6.85 -13.71
C MET A 133 -16.85 -8.02 -14.66
N LEU A 134 -16.83 -9.27 -14.18
CA LEU A 134 -17.09 -10.49 -14.97
C LEU A 134 -18.53 -10.61 -15.44
N GLU A 135 -19.48 -10.22 -14.59
CA GLU A 135 -20.92 -10.29 -14.89
C GLU A 135 -21.36 -9.22 -15.90
N GLY A 136 -20.53 -8.20 -16.16
CA GLY A 136 -20.94 -7.09 -17.00
C GLY A 136 -21.71 -6.00 -16.23
N ASP A 137 -21.78 -6.09 -14.90
CA ASP A 137 -22.64 -5.25 -14.07
C ASP A 137 -21.99 -3.90 -13.75
N LEU A 138 -22.05 -2.98 -14.72
CA LEU A 138 -21.54 -1.63 -14.56
C LEU A 138 -22.32 -0.83 -13.51
N ASP A 139 -23.64 -1.04 -13.40
CA ASP A 139 -24.47 -0.26 -12.50
C ASP A 139 -24.22 -0.67 -11.04
N GLY A 140 -24.17 -1.97 -10.75
CA GLY A 140 -23.81 -2.49 -9.44
C GLY A 140 -22.37 -2.14 -9.04
N LEU A 141 -21.42 -2.20 -9.99
CA LEU A 141 -20.05 -1.76 -9.75
C LEU A 141 -19.99 -0.26 -9.43
N ARG A 142 -20.70 0.57 -10.19
CA ARG A 142 -20.76 2.02 -9.97
C ARG A 142 -21.39 2.36 -8.62
N GLU A 143 -22.53 1.76 -8.29
CA GLU A 143 -23.22 1.98 -7.02
C GLU A 143 -22.30 1.67 -5.83
N ARG A 144 -21.66 0.49 -5.86
CA ARG A 144 -20.75 0.04 -4.79
C ARG A 144 -19.56 0.98 -4.63
N ILE A 145 -18.88 1.34 -5.73
CA ILE A 145 -17.70 2.20 -5.68
C ILE A 145 -18.03 3.63 -5.27
N LEU A 146 -19.15 4.18 -5.72
CA LEU A 146 -19.59 5.52 -5.30
C LEU A 146 -19.99 5.53 -3.82
N ALA A 147 -20.68 4.50 -3.33
CA ALA A 147 -20.98 4.37 -1.90
C ALA A 147 -19.70 4.27 -1.06
N ALA A 148 -18.70 3.53 -1.53
CA ALA A 148 -17.40 3.44 -0.88
C ALA A 148 -16.65 4.79 -0.89
N ARG A 149 -16.67 5.50 -2.02
CA ARG A 149 -16.12 6.85 -2.17
C ARG A 149 -16.71 7.80 -1.15
N GLU A 150 -18.03 7.85 -1.00
CA GLU A 150 -18.69 8.75 -0.05
C GLU A 150 -18.34 8.41 1.40
N LYS A 151 -18.20 7.13 1.76
CA LYS A 151 -17.79 6.73 3.11
C LYS A 151 -16.36 7.14 3.45
N VAL A 152 -15.42 6.95 2.52
CA VAL A 152 -13.99 7.16 2.75
C VAL A 152 -13.58 8.61 2.59
N PHE A 153 -14.15 9.30 1.60
CA PHE A 153 -13.75 10.65 1.19
C PHE A 153 -14.85 11.70 1.35
N GLY A 154 -16.11 11.32 1.59
CA GLY A 154 -17.22 12.26 1.77
C GLY A 154 -17.10 13.18 3.00
N PRO A 155 -16.62 12.71 4.16
CA PRO A 155 -16.39 13.57 5.34
C PRO A 155 -15.17 14.49 5.22
N SER A 156 -14.24 14.19 4.31
CA SER A 156 -12.98 14.92 4.19
C SER A 156 -13.19 16.22 3.39
N PHE A 157 -13.20 17.35 4.09
CA PHE A 157 -13.54 18.69 3.59
C PHE A 157 -12.58 19.25 2.50
N THR A 158 -11.57 18.48 2.09
CA THR A 158 -10.41 18.98 1.31
C THR A 158 -10.23 18.33 -0.06
N TRP A 159 -11.29 17.82 -0.71
CA TRP A 159 -11.25 17.30 -2.09
C TRP A 159 -10.48 18.17 -3.11
N GLY A 160 -10.45 19.49 -2.90
CA GLY A 160 -9.86 20.43 -3.86
C GLY A 160 -9.01 21.56 -3.27
N SER A 161 -8.89 21.66 -1.95
CA SER A 161 -8.12 22.78 -1.35
C SER A 161 -6.61 22.54 -1.42
N ARG A 162 -6.18 21.28 -1.24
CA ARG A 162 -4.78 20.84 -1.27
C ARG A 162 -4.71 19.33 -1.60
N PRO A 163 -4.51 18.93 -2.86
CA PRO A 163 -4.33 17.51 -3.20
C PRO A 163 -3.04 16.97 -2.57
N LEU A 164 -3.06 15.73 -2.07
CA LEU A 164 -1.90 15.11 -1.43
C LEU A 164 -0.71 14.93 -2.39
N VAL A 165 -1.00 14.74 -3.66
CA VAL A 165 0.01 14.58 -4.72
C VAL A 165 -0.42 15.41 -5.91
N ARG A 166 0.49 16.26 -6.40
CA ARG A 166 0.23 17.05 -7.60
C ARG A 166 0.29 16.18 -8.87
N PRO A 167 -0.58 16.38 -9.87
CA PRO A 167 -0.59 15.57 -11.09
C PRO A 167 0.76 15.53 -11.82
N GLU A 168 1.55 16.60 -11.77
CA GLU A 168 2.87 16.71 -12.42
C GLU A 168 3.92 15.80 -11.76
N VAL A 169 3.73 15.45 -10.48
CA VAL A 169 4.57 14.47 -9.78
C VAL A 169 4.28 13.09 -10.36
N LEU A 170 3.01 12.74 -10.59
CA LEU A 170 2.63 11.42 -11.10
C LEU A 170 3.23 11.12 -12.49
N THR A 171 3.23 12.09 -13.39
CA THR A 171 3.70 11.90 -14.78
C THR A 171 5.23 11.84 -14.93
N SER A 172 5.99 12.14 -13.88
CA SER A 172 7.45 12.32 -13.96
C SER A 172 8.29 11.03 -13.89
N PHE A 173 7.68 9.86 -13.62
CA PHE A 173 8.45 8.68 -13.16
C PHE A 173 8.18 7.39 -13.95
N SER A 174 8.57 7.31 -15.21
CA SER A 174 8.44 6.07 -15.98
C SER A 174 9.67 5.17 -15.84
N LEU A 175 9.44 3.86 -15.64
CA LEU A 175 10.45 2.83 -15.90
C LEU A 175 10.40 2.45 -17.38
N GLY A 176 11.55 2.32 -18.03
CA GLY A 176 11.66 2.14 -19.49
C GLY A 176 11.74 3.44 -20.30
N THR A 177 12.01 3.33 -21.60
CA THR A 177 12.09 4.49 -22.50
C THR A 177 10.69 5.10 -22.68
N PRO A 178 10.49 6.39 -22.31
CA PRO A 178 9.23 7.07 -22.58
C PRO A 178 8.96 7.02 -24.08
N ASN A 179 7.86 6.38 -24.48
CA ASN A 179 7.38 6.50 -25.84
C ASN A 179 6.42 7.71 -25.88
N PRO A 180 6.84 8.85 -26.47
CA PRO A 180 5.99 10.04 -26.55
C PRO A 180 4.72 9.82 -27.37
N ASP A 181 4.66 8.77 -28.20
CA ASP A 181 3.51 8.39 -29.00
C ASP A 181 2.65 7.29 -28.35
N ALA A 182 2.96 6.87 -27.12
CA ALA A 182 2.13 5.91 -26.41
C ALA A 182 0.82 6.58 -25.95
N GLU A 183 -0.28 6.25 -26.61
CA GLU A 183 -1.62 6.65 -26.16
C GLU A 183 -1.85 6.13 -24.73
N LEU A 184 -2.20 7.05 -23.83
CA LEU A 184 -2.66 6.73 -22.48
C LEU A 184 -3.95 5.91 -22.58
N LYS A 185 -3.82 4.59 -22.44
CA LYS A 185 -4.98 3.70 -22.39
C LYS A 185 -5.59 3.75 -20.99
N PRO A 186 -6.92 3.91 -20.88
CA PRO A 186 -7.60 3.82 -19.60
C PRO A 186 -7.39 2.45 -18.97
N ASN A 187 -7.25 2.41 -17.65
CA ASN A 187 -7.11 1.18 -16.87
C ASN A 187 -8.27 1.11 -15.85
N ASN A 188 -8.73 -0.10 -15.57
CA ASN A 188 -9.77 -0.38 -14.57
C ASN A 188 -9.31 -0.16 -13.13
N HIS A 189 -8.00 -0.12 -12.89
CA HIS A 189 -7.39 0.12 -11.59
C HIS A 189 -8.01 -0.70 -10.43
N LEU A 190 -8.36 -1.98 -10.67
CA LEU A 190 -9.02 -2.87 -9.70
C LEU A 190 -8.38 -2.82 -8.31
N SER A 191 -7.04 -2.77 -8.27
CA SER A 191 -6.27 -2.61 -7.03
C SER A 191 -6.64 -1.39 -6.17
N LEU A 192 -6.87 -0.22 -6.78
CA LEU A 192 -7.25 1.02 -6.10
C LEU A 192 -8.73 1.01 -5.74
N LEU A 193 -9.59 0.55 -6.66
CA LEU A 193 -11.02 0.38 -6.40
C LEU A 193 -11.27 -0.53 -5.18
N ALA A 194 -10.58 -1.67 -5.13
CA ALA A 194 -10.66 -2.60 -4.00
C ALA A 194 -10.09 -2.04 -2.70
N THR A 195 -9.12 -1.11 -2.77
CA THR A 195 -8.55 -0.47 -1.59
C THR A 195 -9.61 0.42 -0.93
N VAL A 196 -10.31 1.24 -1.73
CA VAL A 196 -11.39 2.12 -1.23
C VAL A 196 -12.60 1.32 -0.78
N ASP A 197 -12.99 0.27 -1.51
CA ASP A 197 -14.06 -0.65 -1.07
C ASP A 197 -13.72 -1.32 0.27
N CYS A 198 -12.46 -1.76 0.45
CA CYS A 198 -11.99 -2.35 1.70
C CYS A 198 -12.07 -1.36 2.86
N TRP A 199 -11.57 -0.13 2.68
CA TRP A 199 -11.65 0.91 3.70
C TRP A 199 -13.10 1.24 4.06
N ALA A 200 -13.97 1.37 3.07
CA ALA A 200 -15.40 1.62 3.27
C ALA A 200 -16.11 0.48 4.03
N ALA A 201 -15.73 -0.77 3.77
CA ALA A 201 -16.29 -1.94 4.44
C ALA A 201 -15.85 -2.04 5.92
N LEU A 202 -14.67 -1.51 6.25
CA LEU A 202 -14.12 -1.52 7.61
C LEU A 202 -14.37 -0.22 8.38
N GLY A 203 -14.93 0.81 7.73
CA GLY A 203 -15.12 2.13 8.33
C GLY A 203 -13.81 2.88 8.57
N ILE A 204 -12.77 2.59 7.78
CA ILE A 204 -11.46 3.24 7.90
C ILE A 204 -11.44 4.50 7.05
N VAL A 205 -11.04 5.63 7.66
CA VAL A 205 -10.78 6.89 6.96
C VAL A 205 -9.27 7.16 6.98
N PRO A 206 -8.54 6.95 5.86
CA PRO A 206 -7.08 7.03 5.84
C PRO A 206 -6.49 8.36 6.34
N TYR A 207 -7.22 9.47 6.22
CA TYR A 207 -6.78 10.80 6.65
C TYR A 207 -6.72 10.96 8.17
N GLU A 208 -7.55 10.22 8.91
CA GLU A 208 -7.59 10.29 10.38
C GLU A 208 -6.34 9.66 11.02
N HIS A 209 -5.61 8.83 10.27
CA HIS A 209 -4.42 8.10 10.71
C HIS A 209 -3.12 8.68 10.12
N MET A 210 -3.08 9.97 9.73
CA MET A 210 -1.92 10.61 9.08
C MET A 210 -0.78 11.04 10.03
N ILE A 211 -0.83 10.72 11.32
CA ILE A 211 0.05 11.27 12.37
C ILE A 211 1.54 10.95 12.12
N CYS A 212 1.86 9.80 11.52
CA CYS A 212 3.22 9.39 11.16
C CYS A 212 3.38 9.06 9.66
N SER A 213 2.57 9.71 8.80
CA SER A 213 2.47 9.37 7.37
C SER A 213 3.84 9.40 6.68
N THR A 214 4.35 8.21 6.32
CA THR A 214 5.56 8.11 5.50
C THR A 214 5.29 8.72 4.12
N PRO A 215 6.30 9.32 3.43
CA PRO A 215 6.06 9.91 2.11
C PRO A 215 5.54 8.89 1.08
N LEU A 216 5.89 7.60 1.23
CA LEU A 216 5.30 6.53 0.42
C LEU A 216 3.81 6.32 0.69
N PHE A 217 3.38 6.38 1.96
CA PHE A 217 1.97 6.29 2.29
C PHE A 217 1.19 7.46 1.69
N ARG A 218 1.70 8.70 1.83
CA ARG A 218 1.09 9.89 1.21
C ARG A 218 1.00 9.76 -0.31
N LEU A 219 2.06 9.29 -0.97
CA LEU A 219 2.05 9.10 -2.41
C LEU A 219 0.96 8.11 -2.86
N ARG A 220 0.78 7.01 -2.14
CA ARG A 220 -0.21 5.97 -2.46
C ARG A 220 -1.65 6.43 -2.18
N LEU A 221 -1.85 7.11 -1.05
CA LEU A 221 -3.14 7.72 -0.73
C LEU A 221 -3.48 8.81 -1.76
N GLY A 222 -2.53 9.65 -2.14
CA GLY A 222 -2.72 10.70 -3.14
C GLY A 222 -3.02 10.17 -4.55
N VAL A 223 -2.44 9.04 -4.96
CA VAL A 223 -2.83 8.37 -6.22
C VAL A 223 -4.27 7.85 -6.17
N THR A 224 -4.69 7.34 -5.01
CA THR A 224 -6.06 6.87 -4.81
C THR A 224 -7.04 8.04 -4.79
N GLU A 225 -6.71 9.11 -4.07
CA GLU A 225 -7.45 10.37 -4.05
C GLU A 225 -7.59 10.94 -5.47
N TYR A 226 -6.49 11.01 -6.24
CA TYR A 226 -6.49 11.52 -7.60
C TYR A 226 -7.49 10.79 -8.50
N LEU A 227 -7.51 9.45 -8.47
CA LEU A 227 -8.47 8.65 -9.24
C LEU A 227 -9.93 8.92 -8.83
N PHE A 228 -10.19 9.08 -7.53
CA PHE A 228 -11.55 9.23 -7.00
C PHE A 228 -12.05 10.69 -7.02
N ALA A 229 -11.15 11.66 -7.20
CA ALA A 229 -11.44 13.10 -7.27
C ALA A 229 -11.95 13.51 -8.64
N ASP A 230 -11.35 12.93 -9.69
CA ASP A 230 -11.76 13.15 -11.05
C ASP A 230 -12.94 12.22 -11.40
N LYS A 231 -14.13 12.82 -11.52
CA LYS A 231 -15.37 12.07 -11.83
C LYS A 231 -15.33 11.43 -13.21
N ASP A 232 -14.72 12.09 -14.19
CA ASP A 232 -14.67 11.60 -15.55
C ASP A 232 -13.68 10.45 -15.65
N MET A 233 -12.52 10.57 -14.99
CA MET A 233 -11.55 9.48 -14.87
C MET A 233 -12.14 8.27 -14.16
N LEU A 234 -12.84 8.47 -13.03
CA LEU A 234 -13.46 7.38 -12.29
C LEU A 234 -14.52 6.66 -13.14
N GLU A 235 -15.41 7.41 -13.81
CA GLU A 235 -16.41 6.81 -14.69
C GLU A 235 -15.77 6.05 -15.87
N GLN A 236 -14.68 6.58 -16.44
CA GLN A 236 -13.93 5.89 -17.48
C GLN A 236 -13.31 4.59 -16.95
N THR A 237 -12.70 4.62 -15.77
CA THR A 237 -12.14 3.45 -15.08
C THR A 237 -13.20 2.37 -14.85
N LEU A 238 -14.41 2.74 -14.38
CA LEU A 238 -15.52 1.81 -14.16
C LEU A 238 -16.01 1.18 -15.47
N ARG A 239 -16.13 1.98 -16.53
CA ARG A 239 -16.49 1.47 -17.86
C ARG A 239 -15.44 0.49 -18.37
N THR A 240 -14.17 0.87 -18.34
CA THR A 240 -13.05 0.00 -18.74
C THR A 240 -13.03 -1.30 -17.95
N ALA A 241 -13.35 -1.27 -16.66
CA ALA A 241 -13.43 -2.47 -15.82
C ALA A 241 -14.40 -3.53 -16.36
N VAL A 242 -15.50 -3.08 -16.95
CA VAL A 242 -16.57 -3.95 -17.45
C VAL A 242 -16.41 -4.26 -18.93
N SER A 243 -16.12 -3.26 -19.77
CA SER A 243 -16.15 -3.37 -21.23
C SER A 243 -14.81 -3.76 -21.86
N ASP A 244 -13.68 -3.47 -21.21
CA ASP A 244 -12.35 -3.78 -21.75
C ASP A 244 -11.83 -5.11 -21.18
N LEU A 245 -11.47 -6.03 -22.07
CA LEU A 245 -10.94 -7.34 -21.70
C LEU A 245 -9.41 -7.38 -21.63
N THR A 246 -8.73 -6.28 -21.99
CA THR A 246 -7.26 -6.17 -22.05
C THR A 246 -6.58 -6.55 -20.74
N TYR A 247 -7.14 -6.12 -19.60
CA TYR A 247 -6.57 -6.36 -18.28
C TYR A 247 -7.16 -7.61 -17.59
N ARG A 248 -8.18 -8.25 -18.19
CA ARG A 248 -8.99 -9.26 -17.50
C ARG A 248 -8.20 -10.46 -16.99
N SER A 249 -7.19 -10.88 -17.76
CA SER A 249 -6.27 -11.96 -17.38
C SER A 249 -5.33 -11.54 -16.26
N ASP A 250 -4.89 -10.27 -16.25
CA ASP A 250 -4.03 -9.72 -15.20
C ASP A 250 -4.83 -9.58 -13.89
N ASP A 251 -6.09 -9.14 -13.98
CA ASP A 251 -7.02 -9.01 -12.85
C ASP A 251 -7.40 -10.36 -12.23
N LEU A 252 -7.46 -11.43 -13.04
CA LEU A 252 -7.69 -12.78 -12.55
C LEU A 252 -6.53 -13.23 -11.64
N GLU A 253 -5.30 -13.11 -12.16
CA GLU A 253 -4.09 -13.44 -11.40
C GLU A 253 -3.93 -12.54 -10.17
N PHE A 254 -4.33 -11.27 -10.28
CA PHE A 254 -4.37 -10.34 -9.16
C PHE A 254 -5.35 -10.80 -8.06
N THR A 255 -6.54 -11.26 -8.45
CA THR A 255 -7.55 -11.79 -7.53
C THR A 255 -7.05 -13.05 -6.81
N PHE A 256 -6.43 -13.99 -7.54
CA PHE A 256 -5.80 -15.17 -6.94
C PHE A 256 -4.63 -14.81 -6.04
N ALA A 257 -3.83 -13.82 -6.42
CA ALA A 257 -2.73 -13.34 -5.62
C ALA A 257 -3.20 -12.75 -4.29
N ALA A 258 -4.22 -11.89 -4.31
CA ALA A 258 -4.81 -11.27 -3.12
C ALA A 258 -5.37 -12.30 -2.14
N ARG A 259 -6.13 -13.27 -2.65
CA ARG A 259 -6.63 -14.39 -1.84
C ARG A 259 -5.50 -15.23 -1.25
N GLY A 260 -4.50 -15.59 -2.05
CA GLY A 260 -3.38 -16.39 -1.56
C GLY A 260 -2.52 -15.67 -0.51
N TRP A 261 -2.43 -14.34 -0.55
CA TRP A 261 -1.80 -13.56 0.52
C TRP A 261 -2.65 -13.52 1.79
N ALA A 262 -3.97 -13.32 1.66
CA ALA A 262 -4.87 -13.36 2.80
C ALA A 262 -4.86 -14.72 3.51
N GLU A 263 -4.95 -15.82 2.75
CA GLU A 263 -4.87 -17.18 3.29
C GLU A 263 -3.52 -17.44 3.98
N CYS A 264 -2.41 -16.99 3.37
CA CYS A 264 -1.08 -17.13 3.95
C CYS A 264 -0.94 -16.38 5.29
N VAL A 265 -1.52 -15.19 5.39
CA VAL A 265 -1.48 -14.34 6.60
C VAL A 265 -2.40 -14.91 7.69
N GLU A 266 -3.56 -15.43 7.30
CA GLU A 266 -4.52 -16.05 8.22
C GLU A 266 -3.90 -17.28 8.91
N ILE A 267 -3.35 -18.20 8.11
CA ILE A 267 -2.65 -19.40 8.60
C ILE A 267 -1.46 -19.04 9.48
N GLY A 268 -0.78 -17.92 9.20
CA GLY A 268 0.31 -17.39 10.04
C GLY A 268 1.63 -18.14 9.92
N HIS A 269 1.81 -18.95 8.87
CA HIS A 269 3.05 -19.70 8.63
C HIS A 269 4.10 -18.82 7.92
N PHE A 270 5.10 -18.35 8.67
CA PHE A 270 6.18 -17.49 8.16
C PHE A 270 6.96 -18.12 7.00
N GLU A 271 7.19 -19.43 7.01
CA GLU A 271 7.91 -20.13 5.93
C GLU A 271 7.14 -20.08 4.60
N THR A 272 5.81 -20.23 4.64
CA THR A 272 4.96 -20.11 3.45
C THR A 272 5.01 -18.68 2.89
N TYR A 273 4.96 -17.69 3.78
CA TYR A 273 5.09 -16.28 3.40
C TYR A 273 6.45 -16.03 2.73
N GLU A 274 7.53 -16.51 3.34
CA GLU A 274 8.89 -16.39 2.83
C GLU A 274 9.01 -16.97 1.42
N LYS A 275 8.59 -18.22 1.20
CA LYS A 275 8.67 -18.89 -0.11
C LYS A 275 7.85 -18.14 -1.16
N ARG A 276 6.64 -17.69 -0.81
CA ARG A 276 5.77 -16.91 -1.71
C ARG A 276 6.41 -15.58 -2.10
N PHE A 277 6.98 -14.87 -1.13
CA PHE A 277 7.67 -13.61 -1.36
C PHE A 277 8.93 -13.79 -2.21
N LYS A 278 9.84 -14.68 -1.79
CA LYS A 278 11.14 -14.90 -2.44
C LYS A 278 11.00 -15.37 -3.89
N SER A 279 10.06 -16.27 -4.18
CA SER A 279 9.80 -16.70 -5.57
C SER A 279 9.49 -15.53 -6.52
N THR A 280 8.79 -14.51 -6.01
CA THR A 280 8.44 -13.31 -6.79
C THR A 280 9.58 -12.30 -6.79
N GLN A 281 10.28 -12.18 -5.67
CA GLN A 281 11.48 -11.35 -5.55
C GLN A 281 12.57 -11.78 -6.54
N GLU A 282 12.82 -13.09 -6.68
CA GLU A 282 13.81 -13.66 -7.61
C GLU A 282 13.49 -13.31 -9.07
N PHE A 283 12.20 -13.33 -9.46
CA PHE A 283 11.77 -12.95 -10.80
C PHE A 283 12.10 -11.47 -11.13
N PHE A 284 11.89 -10.55 -10.18
CA PHE A 284 12.16 -9.13 -10.38
C PHE A 284 13.60 -8.70 -10.05
N GLN A 285 14.41 -9.58 -9.47
CA GLN A 285 15.76 -9.28 -9.01
C GLN A 285 16.65 -8.59 -10.06
N PRO A 286 16.64 -8.99 -11.35
CA PRO A 286 17.46 -8.33 -12.37
C PRO A 286 17.11 -6.86 -12.63
N ARG A 287 15.92 -6.41 -12.19
CA ARG A 287 15.37 -5.07 -12.45
C ARG A 287 15.46 -4.16 -11.23
N PHE A 288 15.89 -4.67 -10.06
CA PHE A 288 15.93 -3.88 -8.83
C PHE A 288 16.93 -2.73 -8.86
N GLU A 289 18.07 -2.86 -9.54
CA GLU A 289 19.05 -1.76 -9.59
C GLU A 289 18.53 -0.55 -10.35
N GLU A 290 17.89 -0.77 -11.51
CA GLU A 290 17.20 0.29 -12.25
C GLU A 290 16.05 0.89 -11.43
N ALA A 291 15.23 0.04 -10.83
CA ALA A 291 14.08 0.45 -10.02
C ALA A 291 14.48 1.29 -8.79
N LYS A 292 15.63 1.00 -8.16
CA LYS A 292 16.14 1.78 -7.03
C LYS A 292 16.47 3.21 -7.45
N ILE A 293 17.07 3.39 -8.64
CA ILE A 293 17.44 4.71 -9.15
C ILE A 293 16.17 5.56 -9.37
N VAL A 294 15.20 5.01 -10.12
CA VAL A 294 13.93 5.70 -10.41
C VAL A 294 13.12 5.94 -9.14
N GLY A 295 13.05 4.95 -8.26
CA GLY A 295 12.37 5.06 -6.96
C GLY A 295 12.96 6.14 -6.06
N ASN A 296 14.28 6.30 -6.03
CA ASN A 296 14.94 7.36 -5.24
C ASN A 296 14.67 8.75 -5.83
N GLN A 297 14.67 8.90 -7.16
CA GLN A 297 14.31 10.16 -7.83
C GLN A 297 12.86 10.56 -7.53
N MET A 298 11.95 9.59 -7.55
CA MET A 298 10.55 9.79 -7.17
C MET A 298 10.41 10.32 -5.75
N MET A 299 11.06 9.68 -4.78
CA MET A 299 11.02 10.10 -3.38
C MET A 299 11.58 11.51 -3.18
N LYS A 300 12.69 11.83 -3.85
CA LYS A 300 13.31 13.14 -3.73
C LYS A 300 12.34 14.23 -4.19
N LYS A 301 11.70 14.05 -5.34
CA LYS A 301 10.75 15.01 -5.90
C LYS A 301 9.47 15.15 -5.05
N VAL A 302 8.96 14.05 -4.48
CA VAL A 302 7.85 14.11 -3.51
C VAL A 302 8.24 14.92 -2.27
N MET A 303 9.46 14.75 -1.74
CA MET A 303 9.93 15.50 -0.58
C MET A 303 10.19 16.98 -0.91
N GLU A 304 10.70 17.29 -2.10
CA GLU A 304 10.90 18.68 -2.57
C GLU A 304 9.56 19.43 -2.64
N THR A 305 8.50 18.78 -3.13
CA THR A 305 7.15 19.38 -3.15
C THR A 305 6.54 19.59 -1.76
N GLU A 306 6.98 18.84 -0.73
CA GLU A 306 6.56 19.04 0.66
C GLU A 306 7.30 20.22 1.33
N THR A 307 8.56 20.48 0.96
CA THR A 307 9.34 21.61 1.52
C THR A 307 8.87 22.97 1.03
N ASP A 308 8.34 23.06 -0.19
CA ASP A 308 7.73 24.29 -0.72
C ASP A 308 6.40 24.67 -0.02
N GLU A 309 5.90 23.80 0.88
CA GLU A 309 4.66 24.02 1.65
C GLU A 309 4.88 24.42 3.11
N LYS A 310 6.14 24.49 3.60
CA LYS A 310 6.41 25.12 4.90
C LYS A 310 6.56 26.65 4.71
N PRO A 311 5.72 27.47 5.37
CA PRO A 311 5.81 28.93 5.30
C PRO A 311 7.13 29.45 5.87
#